data_AF-A0AB35HNK0-F1
#
_entry.id   AF-A0AB35HNK0-F1
#
_cell.length_a   1.000
_cell.length_b   1.000
_cell.length_c   1.000
_cell.angle_alpha   90.00
_cell.angle_beta   90.00
_cell.angle_gamma   90.00
#
_symmetry.space_group_name_H-M   'P 1'
#
loop_
_entity.id
_entity.type
_entity.pdbx_description
1 polymer ?
#
loop_
_entity_poly.entity_id
_entity_poly.type
_entity_poly.pdbx_seq_one_letter_code
_entity_poly.pdbx_strand_id
1 'polypeptide(L)'
;MTQDRSFFSTYELAYLAMTVATCTVGRLLFQFIPNIQPMTAIFLIITLHLGIFRGLLISILSVLITNIYLGMGIWTISQIFSFAIIICLMGLFCRISIFRESRALQILFSIFAGFLYGFIIACIDVEVYGMPQFWPYYISGLSFDLLHAIGNGGFYLLLTPVFQRLYKKTVKKKA
;
A
#
# COMPACT_ATOMS: atom_id res chain seq x y z
N MET A 1 -25.06 10.27 30.65
CA MET A 1 -24.67 9.24 29.68
C MET A 1 -24.10 9.93 28.46
N THR A 2 -22.79 10.09 28.40
CA THR A 2 -22.08 10.58 27.21
C THR A 2 -22.23 9.52 26.14
N GLN A 3 -22.90 9.85 25.05
CA GLN A 3 -23.06 8.98 23.90
C GLN A 3 -21.66 8.74 23.33
N ASP A 4 -21.09 7.56 23.60
CA ASP A 4 -19.78 7.14 23.12
C ASP A 4 -19.86 7.02 21.60
N ARG A 5 -19.56 8.10 20.89
CA ARG A 5 -19.57 8.11 19.42
C ARG A 5 -18.36 7.30 18.98
N SER A 6 -18.62 6.08 18.47
CA SER A 6 -17.57 5.23 17.93
C SER A 6 -16.77 6.02 16.87
N PHE A 7 -15.43 5.99 16.99
CA PHE A 7 -14.53 6.73 16.10
C PHE A 7 -14.75 6.38 14.62
N PHE A 8 -15.13 5.12 14.35
CA PHE A 8 -15.57 4.65 13.03
C PHE A 8 -17.07 4.40 13.02
N SER A 9 -17.73 4.75 11.91
CA SER A 9 -19.06 4.23 11.60
C SER A 9 -18.99 2.73 11.31
N THR A 10 -20.04 1.96 11.64
CA THR A 10 -20.15 0.53 11.29
C THR A 10 -19.91 0.28 9.80
N TYR A 11 -20.38 1.19 8.97
CA TYR A 11 -20.22 1.13 7.53
C TYR A 11 -18.78 1.38 7.07
N GLU A 12 -18.12 2.35 7.69
CA GLU A 12 -16.72 2.66 7.41
C GLU A 12 -15.82 1.50 7.84
N LEU A 13 -16.05 0.93 9.02
CA LEU A 13 -15.34 -0.24 9.50
C LEU A 13 -15.49 -1.42 8.53
N ALA A 14 -16.72 -1.69 8.06
CA ALA A 14 -16.97 -2.74 7.07
C ALA A 14 -16.23 -2.48 5.75
N TYR A 15 -16.20 -1.23 5.27
CA TYR A 15 -15.46 -0.86 4.05
C TYR A 15 -13.95 -1.06 4.20
N LEU A 16 -13.38 -0.63 5.32
CA LEU A 16 -11.95 -0.83 5.60
C LEU A 16 -11.62 -2.33 5.71
N ALA A 17 -12.44 -3.12 6.42
CA ALA A 17 -12.27 -4.56 6.54
C ALA A 17 -12.34 -5.29 5.19
N MET A 18 -13.34 -4.96 4.35
CA MET A 18 -13.43 -5.51 2.98
C MET A 18 -12.24 -5.13 2.11
N THR A 19 -11.70 -3.93 2.30
CA THR A 19 -10.50 -3.49 1.59
C THR A 19 -9.27 -4.28 2.01
N VAL A 20 -9.07 -4.50 3.32
CA VAL A 20 -8.01 -5.37 3.86
C VAL A 20 -8.13 -6.80 3.33
N ALA A 21 -9.35 -7.36 3.31
CA ALA A 21 -9.62 -8.68 2.74
C ALA A 21 -9.27 -8.73 1.25
N THR A 22 -9.63 -7.70 0.48
CA THR A 22 -9.30 -7.58 -0.95
C THR A 22 -7.79 -7.53 -1.17
N CYS A 23 -7.06 -6.73 -0.37
CA CYS A 23 -5.59 -6.69 -0.41
C CYS A 23 -4.99 -8.05 -0.10
N THR A 24 -5.51 -8.73 0.92
CA THR A 24 -5.03 -10.04 1.36
C THR A 24 -5.20 -11.09 0.26
N VAL A 25 -6.44 -11.25 -0.22
CA VAL A 25 -6.75 -12.21 -1.30
C VAL A 25 -6.02 -11.84 -2.58
N GLY A 26 -5.94 -10.55 -2.93
CA GLY A 26 -5.17 -10.08 -4.08
C GLY A 26 -3.69 -10.46 -3.98
N ARG A 27 -3.07 -10.34 -2.80
CA ARG A 27 -1.69 -10.81 -2.60
C ARG A 27 -1.54 -12.30 -2.86
N LEU A 28 -2.44 -13.10 -2.28
CA LEU A 28 -2.42 -14.56 -2.36
C LEU A 28 -2.68 -15.07 -3.78
N LEU A 29 -3.64 -14.48 -4.49
CA LEU A 29 -3.97 -14.86 -5.87
C LEU A 29 -2.82 -14.64 -6.84
N PHE A 30 -2.02 -13.60 -6.63
CA PHE A 30 -0.91 -13.24 -7.53
C PHE A 30 0.45 -13.83 -7.11
N GLN A 31 0.50 -14.76 -6.16
CA GLN A 31 1.77 -15.34 -5.71
C GLN A 31 2.57 -16.06 -6.80
N PHE A 32 1.91 -16.53 -7.86
CA PHE A 32 2.57 -17.19 -8.99
C PHE A 32 3.43 -16.22 -9.83
N ILE A 33 3.25 -14.89 -9.68
CA ILE A 33 4.07 -13.87 -10.32
C ILE A 33 4.88 -13.15 -9.24
N PRO A 34 6.23 -13.19 -9.29
CA PRO A 34 7.06 -12.53 -8.28
C PRO A 34 6.78 -11.03 -8.19
N ASN A 35 6.45 -10.56 -6.99
CA ASN A 35 6.26 -9.15 -6.62
C ASN A 35 5.28 -8.32 -7.48
N ILE A 36 4.47 -8.93 -8.34
CA ILE A 36 3.38 -8.25 -9.05
C ILE A 36 2.07 -8.47 -8.31
N GLN A 37 1.71 -7.56 -7.41
CA GLN A 37 0.55 -7.71 -6.52
C GLN A 37 -0.23 -6.39 -6.40
N PRO A 38 -1.56 -6.43 -6.23
CA PRO A 38 -2.39 -5.22 -6.22
C PRO A 38 -2.31 -4.40 -4.93
N MET A 39 -1.67 -4.91 -3.86
CA MET A 39 -1.72 -4.30 -2.52
C MET A 39 -1.29 -2.84 -2.49
N THR A 40 -0.10 -2.53 -3.01
CA THR A 40 0.44 -1.17 -2.95
C THR A 40 -0.46 -0.20 -3.68
N ALA A 41 -0.93 -0.55 -4.88
CA ALA A 41 -1.87 0.27 -5.63
C ALA A 41 -3.15 0.57 -4.83
N ILE A 42 -3.72 -0.44 -4.15
CA ILE A 42 -4.89 -0.25 -3.29
C ILE A 42 -4.57 0.70 -2.12
N PHE A 43 -3.42 0.52 -1.45
CA PHE A 43 -3.01 1.40 -0.34
C PHE A 43 -2.91 2.87 -0.79
N LEU A 44 -2.32 3.12 -1.96
CA LEU A 44 -2.18 4.46 -2.51
C LEU A 44 -3.54 5.07 -2.89
N ILE A 45 -4.41 4.31 -3.55
CA ILE A 45 -5.76 4.76 -3.91
C ILE A 45 -6.56 5.10 -2.65
N ILE A 46 -6.50 4.25 -1.62
CA ILE A 46 -7.19 4.50 -0.36
C ILE A 46 -6.64 5.75 0.31
N THR A 47 -5.32 5.90 0.38
CA THR A 47 -4.68 7.09 0.97
C THR A 47 -5.11 8.37 0.26
N LEU A 48 -5.22 8.34 -1.07
CA LEU A 48 -5.68 9.48 -1.88
C LEU A 48 -7.12 9.93 -1.52
N HIS A 49 -8.01 8.97 -1.26
CA HIS A 49 -9.44 9.26 -1.08
C HIS A 49 -9.86 9.42 0.39
N LEU A 50 -9.20 8.67 1.28
CA LEU A 50 -9.59 8.49 2.68
C LEU A 50 -8.55 9.07 3.65
N GLY A 51 -7.36 9.43 3.17
CA GLY A 51 -6.29 10.05 3.95
C GLY A 51 -5.29 9.05 4.54
N ILE A 52 -4.20 9.61 5.09
CA ILE A 52 -3.03 8.87 5.61
C ILE A 52 -3.43 7.83 6.65
N PHE A 53 -4.25 8.20 7.63
CA PHE A 53 -4.59 7.31 8.75
C PHE A 53 -5.24 6.00 8.30
N ARG A 54 -6.21 6.07 7.38
CA ARG A 54 -6.90 4.89 6.85
C ARG A 54 -6.00 4.07 5.92
N GLY A 55 -5.15 4.75 5.15
CA GLY A 55 -4.10 4.10 4.36
C GLY A 55 -3.16 3.27 5.22
N LEU A 56 -2.62 3.88 6.28
CA LEU A 56 -1.72 3.21 7.24
C LEU A 56 -2.41 2.00 7.88
N LEU A 57 -3.63 2.18 8.40
CA LEU A 57 -4.42 1.11 9.01
C LEU A 57 -4.56 -0.09 8.05
N ILE A 58 -5.01 0.16 6.82
CA ILE A 58 -5.20 -0.91 5.82
C ILE A 58 -3.88 -1.58 5.48
N SER A 59 -2.80 -0.82 5.30
CA SER A 59 -1.50 -1.38 4.93
C SER A 59 -0.92 -2.30 6.02
N ILE A 60 -0.96 -1.85 7.27
CA ILE A 60 -0.45 -2.63 8.41
C ILE A 60 -1.26 -3.90 8.57
N LEU A 61 -2.59 -3.80 8.58
CA LEU A 61 -3.46 -4.97 8.72
C LEU A 61 -3.30 -5.95 7.55
N SER A 62 -3.18 -5.45 6.32
CA SER A 62 -2.97 -6.30 5.14
C SER A 62 -1.64 -7.03 5.20
N VAL A 63 -0.55 -6.36 5.57
CA VAL A 63 0.77 -6.99 5.72
C VAL A 63 0.74 -8.04 6.83
N LEU A 64 0.19 -7.71 8.00
CA LEU A 64 0.10 -8.66 9.11
C LEU A 64 -0.71 -9.90 8.72
N ILE A 65 -1.92 -9.72 8.18
CA ILE A 65 -2.80 -10.85 7.82
C ILE A 65 -2.16 -11.69 6.72
N THR A 66 -1.62 -11.07 5.68
CA THR A 66 -0.96 -11.83 4.61
C THR A 66 0.25 -12.60 5.10
N ASN A 67 1.05 -12.04 6.01
CA ASN A 67 2.20 -12.73 6.57
C ASN A 67 1.78 -13.84 7.56
N ILE A 68 0.58 -13.83 8.14
CA ILE A 68 0.06 -15.02 8.86
C ILE A 68 -0.03 -16.23 7.91
N TYR A 69 -0.49 -16.01 6.67
CA TYR A 69 -0.59 -17.08 5.66
C TYR A 69 0.75 -17.44 5.04
N LEU A 70 1.60 -16.45 4.78
CA LEU A 70 2.85 -16.63 4.02
C LEU A 70 4.08 -16.90 4.88
N GLY A 71 3.92 -16.86 6.20
CA GLY A 71 5.01 -16.90 7.17
C GLY A 71 5.31 -15.52 7.73
N MET A 72 5.44 -15.47 9.05
CA MET A 72 5.91 -14.29 9.77
C MET A 72 7.43 -14.33 9.88
N GLY A 73 8.06 -13.17 9.74
CA GLY A 73 9.48 -13.02 9.97
C GLY A 73 9.87 -11.57 10.17
N ILE A 74 11.17 -11.33 10.33
CA ILE A 74 11.71 -9.99 10.59
C ILE A 74 11.44 -9.01 9.45
N TRP A 75 11.27 -9.52 8.21
CA TRP A 75 10.84 -8.73 7.06
C TRP A 75 9.50 -8.03 7.28
N THR A 76 8.60 -8.56 8.12
CA THR A 76 7.32 -7.89 8.41
C THR A 76 7.53 -6.46 8.93
N ILE A 77 8.60 -6.23 9.70
CA ILE A 77 8.94 -4.91 10.25
C ILE A 77 9.37 -3.97 9.11
N SER A 78 10.28 -4.42 8.25
CA SER A 78 10.76 -3.63 7.12
C SER A 78 9.62 -3.33 6.14
N GLN A 79 8.70 -4.27 5.92
CA GLN A 79 7.50 -4.08 5.09
C GLN A 79 6.55 -3.02 5.66
N ILE A 80 6.20 -3.11 6.95
CA ILE A 80 5.32 -2.15 7.62
C ILE A 80 5.94 -0.75 7.57
N PHE A 81 7.23 -0.63 7.88
CA PHE A 81 7.94 0.65 7.87
C PHE A 81 8.00 1.27 6.46
N SER A 82 8.33 0.45 5.45
CA SER A 82 8.37 0.88 4.06
C SER A 82 7.02 1.40 3.58
N PHE A 83 5.93 0.68 3.87
CA PHE A 83 4.59 1.14 3.53
C PHE A 83 4.18 2.39 4.30
N ALA A 84 4.57 2.52 5.56
CA ALA A 84 4.30 3.72 6.34
C ALA A 84 4.89 4.98 5.68
N ILE A 85 6.16 4.91 5.24
CA ILE A 85 6.82 6.01 4.50
C ILE A 85 6.08 6.31 3.20
N ILE A 86 5.81 5.28 2.39
CA ILE A 86 5.14 5.43 1.09
C ILE A 86 3.75 6.08 1.25
N ILE A 87 3.00 5.69 2.26
CA ILE A 87 1.66 6.22 2.54
C ILE A 87 1.72 7.67 3.04
N CYS A 88 2.68 7.98 3.91
CA CYS A 88 2.93 9.36 4.33
C CYS A 88 3.29 10.24 3.13
N LEU A 89 4.19 9.80 2.25
CA LEU A 89 4.54 10.52 1.03
C LEU A 89 3.33 10.72 0.12
N MET A 90 2.55 9.66 -0.14
CA MET A 90 1.31 9.76 -0.92
C MET A 90 0.38 10.82 -0.32
N GLY A 91 0.17 10.79 1.00
CA GLY A 91 -0.68 11.76 1.68
C GLY A 91 -0.17 13.20 1.61
N LEU A 92 1.15 13.42 1.58
CA LEU A 92 1.75 14.73 1.35
C LEU A 92 1.51 15.20 -0.10
N PHE A 93 1.79 14.37 -1.10
CA PHE A 93 1.56 14.68 -2.51
C PHE A 93 0.08 14.94 -2.82
N CYS A 94 -0.84 14.24 -2.15
CA CYS A 94 -2.28 14.45 -2.29
C CYS A 94 -2.75 15.87 -1.91
N ARG A 95 -1.95 16.63 -1.15
CA ARG A 95 -2.25 18.04 -0.82
C ARG A 95 -1.96 19.00 -1.97
N ILE A 96 -1.20 18.55 -2.97
CA ILE A 96 -0.84 19.34 -4.15
C ILE A 96 -1.91 19.14 -5.23
N SER A 97 -2.61 20.22 -5.64
CA SER A 97 -3.75 20.13 -6.57
C SER A 97 -3.39 19.43 -7.88
N ILE A 98 -2.23 19.78 -8.47
CA ILE A 98 -1.78 19.20 -9.74
C ILE A 98 -1.60 17.68 -9.66
N PHE A 99 -1.07 17.18 -8.53
CA PHE A 99 -0.90 15.75 -8.29
C PHE A 99 -2.26 15.06 -8.10
N ARG A 100 -3.15 15.68 -7.33
CA ARG A 100 -4.47 15.13 -7.02
C ARG A 100 -5.38 15.02 -8.25
N GLU A 101 -5.21 15.90 -9.23
CA GLU A 101 -6.00 15.91 -10.46
C GLU A 101 -5.37 15.08 -11.58
N SER A 102 -4.04 14.95 -11.60
CA SER A 102 -3.32 14.21 -12.63
C SER A 102 -3.21 12.71 -12.33
N ARG A 103 -3.97 11.91 -13.08
CA ARG A 103 -3.83 10.44 -13.05
C ARG A 103 -2.42 9.98 -13.47
N ALA A 104 -1.79 10.69 -14.40
CA ALA A 104 -0.44 10.36 -14.85
C ALA A 104 0.58 10.50 -13.71
N LEU A 105 0.50 11.57 -12.92
CA LEU A 105 1.37 11.77 -11.75
C LEU A 105 1.13 10.70 -10.67
N GLN A 106 -0.12 10.30 -10.46
CA GLN A 106 -0.46 9.25 -9.51
C GLN A 106 0.09 7.88 -9.93
N ILE A 107 -0.01 7.55 -11.22
CA ILE A 107 0.58 6.31 -11.77
C ILE A 107 2.11 6.36 -11.66
N LEU A 108 2.73 7.48 -12.01
CA LEU A 108 4.18 7.65 -11.89
C LEU A 108 4.64 7.49 -10.43
N PHE A 109 3.90 8.06 -9.48
CA PHE A 109 4.17 7.87 -8.06
C PHE A 109 3.99 6.42 -7.63
N SER A 110 3.00 5.71 -8.16
CA SER A 110 2.79 4.29 -7.89
C SER A 110 3.95 3.41 -8.39
N ILE A 111 4.52 3.73 -9.56
CA ILE A 111 5.73 3.08 -10.09
C ILE A 111 6.92 3.39 -9.19
N PHE A 112 7.14 4.67 -8.87
CA PHE A 112 8.20 5.12 -7.97
C PHE A 112 8.11 4.43 -6.59
N ALA A 113 6.91 4.26 -6.06
CA ALA A 113 6.68 3.58 -4.79
C ALA A 113 7.15 2.11 -4.79
N GLY A 114 7.15 1.43 -5.95
CA GLY A 114 7.71 0.07 -6.07
C GLY A 114 9.23 0.05 -5.84
N PHE A 115 9.96 0.97 -6.47
CA PHE A 115 11.41 1.10 -6.24
C PHE A 115 11.73 1.60 -4.84
N LEU A 116 10.97 2.60 -4.35
CA LEU A 116 11.18 3.14 -3.01
C LEU A 116 10.95 2.07 -1.93
N TYR A 117 9.97 1.18 -2.14
CA TYR A 117 9.75 0.04 -1.25
C TYR A 117 10.98 -0.85 -1.16
N GLY A 118 11.49 -1.33 -2.30
CA GLY A 118 12.68 -2.17 -2.35
C GLY A 118 13.92 -1.52 -1.76
N PHE A 119 14.12 -0.22 -2.04
CA PHE A 119 15.22 0.56 -1.47
C PHE A 119 15.16 0.63 0.07
N ILE A 120 13.99 0.94 0.65
CA ILE A 120 13.84 1.00 2.11
C ILE A 120 14.02 -0.39 2.74
N ILE A 121 13.46 -1.43 2.13
CA ILE A 121 13.67 -2.82 2.55
C ILE A 121 15.17 -3.13 2.59
N ALA A 122 15.92 -2.79 1.53
CA ALA A 122 17.36 -3.00 1.48
C ALA A 122 18.13 -2.25 2.56
N CYS A 123 17.76 -0.99 2.86
CA CYS A 123 18.40 -0.23 3.93
C CYS A 123 18.18 -0.88 5.31
N ILE A 124 16.99 -1.42 5.57
CA ILE A 124 16.66 -2.02 6.87
C ILE A 124 17.27 -3.42 6.98
N ASP A 125 17.07 -4.25 5.95
CA ASP A 125 17.44 -5.65 5.99
C ASP A 125 18.96 -5.84 6.08
N VAL A 126 19.77 -5.01 5.42
CA VAL A 126 21.24 -5.08 5.52
C VAL A 126 21.72 -4.92 6.96
N GLU A 127 21.14 -3.97 7.70
CA GLU A 127 21.45 -3.76 9.12
C GLU A 127 20.91 -4.90 10.00
N VAL A 128 19.66 -5.29 9.77
CA VAL A 128 18.97 -6.32 10.56
C VAL A 128 19.62 -7.70 10.43
N TYR A 129 20.08 -8.07 9.23
CA TYR A 129 20.74 -9.35 8.97
C TYR A 129 22.27 -9.27 9.11
N GLY A 130 22.84 -8.12 9.47
CA GLY A 130 24.29 -7.94 9.63
C GLY A 130 25.08 -8.15 8.33
N MET A 131 24.51 -7.77 7.19
CA MET A 131 25.18 -7.92 5.90
C MET A 131 26.27 -6.86 5.71
N PRO A 132 27.44 -7.23 5.18
CA PRO A 132 28.60 -6.33 5.14
C PRO A 132 28.49 -5.22 4.08
N GLN A 133 27.63 -5.37 3.06
CA GLN A 133 27.56 -4.42 1.93
C GLN A 133 26.14 -4.22 1.41
N PHE A 134 25.71 -2.96 1.36
CA PHE A 134 24.39 -2.56 0.86
C PHE A 134 24.22 -2.76 -0.65
N TRP A 135 25.17 -2.27 -1.45
CA TRP A 135 25.02 -2.22 -2.92
C TRP A 135 24.82 -3.58 -3.57
N PRO A 136 25.59 -4.63 -3.25
CA PRO A 136 25.36 -5.96 -3.82
C PRO A 136 23.98 -6.52 -3.45
N TYR A 137 23.52 -6.31 -2.22
CA TYR A 137 22.19 -6.74 -1.77
C TYR A 137 21.10 -6.03 -2.59
N TYR A 138 21.14 -4.70 -2.65
CA TYR A 138 20.14 -3.91 -3.38
C TYR A 138 20.12 -4.23 -4.88
N ILE A 139 21.28 -4.35 -5.53
CA ILE A 139 21.38 -4.67 -6.96
C ILE A 139 20.78 -6.05 -7.26
N SER A 140 20.96 -7.03 -6.36
CA SER A 140 20.38 -8.36 -6.54
C SER A 140 18.84 -8.37 -6.48
N GLY A 141 18.25 -7.46 -5.70
CA GLY A 141 16.80 -7.28 -5.56
C GLY A 141 16.15 -6.44 -6.68
N LEU A 142 16.94 -5.69 -7.46
CA LEU A 142 16.42 -4.68 -8.37
C LEU A 142 15.45 -5.22 -9.44
N SER A 143 15.64 -6.48 -9.87
CA SER A 143 14.71 -7.15 -10.79
C SER A 143 13.32 -7.33 -10.19
N PHE A 144 13.25 -7.67 -8.91
CA PHE A 144 12.00 -7.80 -8.16
C PHE A 144 11.35 -6.43 -7.91
N ASP A 145 12.15 -5.40 -7.64
CA ASP A 145 11.66 -4.04 -7.47
C ASP A 145 11.07 -3.47 -8.77
N LEU A 146 11.68 -3.80 -9.92
CA LEU A 146 11.16 -3.45 -11.23
C LEU A 146 9.80 -4.11 -11.49
N LEU A 147 9.66 -5.40 -11.16
CA LEU A 147 8.38 -6.12 -11.28
C LEU A 147 7.32 -5.49 -10.37
N HIS A 148 7.68 -5.15 -9.14
CA HIS A 148 6.80 -4.44 -8.21
C HIS A 148 6.37 -3.09 -8.77
N ALA A 149 7.30 -2.28 -9.28
CA ALA A 149 7.04 -0.97 -9.86
C ALA A 149 6.07 -1.05 -11.06
N ILE A 150 6.30 -1.99 -11.98
CA ILE A 150 5.43 -2.22 -13.15
C ILE A 150 4.04 -2.69 -12.70
N GLY A 151 3.99 -3.67 -11.79
CA GLY A 151 2.75 -4.19 -11.22
C GLY A 151 1.93 -3.09 -10.56
N ASN A 152 2.58 -2.24 -9.76
CA ASN A 152 1.95 -1.09 -9.12
C ASN A 152 1.34 -0.13 -10.14
N GLY A 153 2.09 0.26 -11.17
CA GLY A 153 1.57 1.14 -12.23
C GLY A 153 0.35 0.53 -12.94
N GLY A 154 0.43 -0.75 -13.32
CA GLY A 154 -0.65 -1.47 -13.97
C GLY A 154 -1.90 -1.60 -13.10
N PHE A 155 -1.75 -2.07 -11.86
CA PHE A 155 -2.87 -2.19 -10.93
C PHE A 155 -3.46 -0.83 -10.54
N TYR A 156 -2.64 0.21 -10.38
CA TYR A 156 -3.15 1.55 -10.09
C TYR A 156 -4.06 2.05 -11.21
N LEU A 157 -3.63 1.90 -12.47
CA LEU A 157 -4.41 2.26 -13.65
C LEU A 157 -5.74 1.48 -13.70
N LEU A 158 -5.70 0.17 -13.46
CA LEU A 158 -6.86 -0.72 -13.52
C LEU A 158 -7.85 -0.50 -12.36
N LEU A 159 -7.36 -0.34 -11.15
CA LEU A 159 -8.19 -0.33 -9.93
C LEU A 159 -8.73 1.05 -9.57
N THR A 160 -8.05 2.13 -9.95
CA THR A 160 -8.51 3.51 -9.69
C THR A 160 -9.96 3.76 -10.09
N PRO A 161 -10.42 3.45 -11.33
CA PRO A 161 -11.82 3.70 -11.71
C PRO A 161 -12.82 2.87 -10.88
N VAL A 162 -12.45 1.65 -10.46
CA VAL A 162 -13.30 0.78 -9.64
C VAL A 162 -13.47 1.36 -8.24
N PHE A 163 -12.36 1.66 -7.57
CA PHE A 163 -12.36 2.22 -6.22
C PHE A 163 -12.99 3.62 -6.17
N GLN A 164 -12.80 4.45 -7.19
CA GLN A 164 -13.48 5.75 -7.29
C GLN A 164 -15.00 5.62 -7.32
N ARG A 165 -15.54 4.63 -8.05
CA ARG A 165 -16.99 4.36 -8.09
C ARG A 165 -17.50 3.85 -6.75
N LEU A 166 -16.76 2.93 -6.12
CA LEU A 166 -17.10 2.42 -4.79
C LEU A 166 -17.12 3.57 -3.78
N TYR A 167 -16.02 4.31 -3.65
CA TYR A 167 -15.91 5.43 -2.73
C TYR A 167 -17.06 6.45 -2.86
N LYS A 168 -17.40 6.86 -4.09
CA LYS A 168 -18.50 7.81 -4.34
C LYS A 168 -19.88 7.27 -3.92
N LYS A 169 -20.16 6.00 -4.22
CA LYS A 169 -21.47 5.37 -3.89
C LYS A 169 -21.61 5.08 -2.40
N THR A 170 -20.50 4.73 -1.77
CA THR A 170 -20.44 4.10 -0.47
C THR A 170 -20.19 5.14 0.61
N VAL A 171 -19.09 5.88 0.52
CA VAL A 171 -18.62 6.77 1.60
C VAL A 171 -19.22 8.17 1.50
N LYS A 172 -19.30 8.75 0.30
CA LYS A 172 -19.77 10.14 0.12
C LYS A 172 -21.30 10.32 0.27
N LYS A 173 -22.09 9.26 0.19
CA LYS A 173 -23.57 9.34 0.30
C LYS A 173 -24.06 9.32 1.76
N LYS A 174 -23.17 9.08 2.73
CA LYS A 174 -23.50 8.92 4.16
C LYS A 174 -22.67 9.84 5.09
N ALA A 175 -21.77 10.64 4.54
CA ALA A 175 -21.10 11.74 5.23
C ALA A 175 -21.82 13.04 4.89
#